data_AF-A0A1J5NXT5-F1
#
_entry.id   AF-A0A1J5NXT5-F1
#
_cell.length_a   1.000
_cell.length_b   1.000
_cell.length_c   1.000
_cell.angle_alpha   90.00
_cell.angle_beta   90.00
_cell.angle_gamma   90.00
#
_symmetry.space_group_name_H-M   'P 1'
#
loop_
_entity.id
_entity.type
_entity.pdbx_description
1 polymer ?
#
loop_
_entity_poly.entity_id
_entity_poly.type
_entity_poly.pdbx_seq_one_letter_code
_entity_poly.pdbx_strand_id
1 'polypeptide(L)'
;MRPIIERLLPGASIVTRPRLSQLEFAGDRKITRQPRRTAIVAFSADEVYAIAELIRRQHGGAAVVLGSLSPRTRNAQVAMFQNGDVDYLVATDAVGMGLNLDVDHVAFASDRKYDGYQFRRLNPSEFAQIAGRAGRA
;
A
#
# COMPACT_ATOMS: atom_id res chain seq x y z
N MET A 1 -24.25 -7.02 3.01
CA MET A 1 -24.14 -7.94 1.84
C MET A 1 -24.79 -9.29 2.08
N ARG A 2 -24.56 -9.97 3.22
CA ARG A 2 -25.15 -11.30 3.52
C ARG A 2 -26.67 -11.44 3.22
N PRO A 3 -27.55 -10.51 3.64
CA PRO A 3 -28.99 -10.64 3.37
C PRO A 3 -29.35 -10.57 1.87
N ILE A 4 -28.57 -9.81 1.09
CA ILE A 4 -28.77 -9.68 -0.37
C ILE A 4 -28.33 -10.97 -1.07
N ILE A 5 -27.19 -11.54 -0.63
CA ILE A 5 -26.65 -12.79 -1.20
C ILE A 5 -27.59 -13.95 -0.92
N GLU A 6 -28.10 -14.08 0.31
CA GLU A 6 -29.04 -15.13 0.69
C GLU A 6 -30.37 -15.05 -0.09
N ARG A 7 -30.82 -13.83 -0.44
CA ARG A 7 -32.01 -13.63 -1.26
C ARG A 7 -31.80 -13.97 -2.74
N LEU A 8 -30.63 -13.66 -3.29
CA LEU A 8 -30.33 -13.88 -4.71
C LEU A 8 -29.84 -15.30 -5.00
N LEU A 9 -29.18 -15.95 -4.03
CA LEU A 9 -28.62 -17.29 -4.12
C LEU A 9 -28.96 -18.09 -2.86
N PRO A 10 -30.20 -18.62 -2.76
CA PRO A 10 -30.60 -19.46 -1.65
C PRO A 10 -29.68 -20.69 -1.53
N GLY A 11 -29.21 -20.98 -0.32
CA GLY A 11 -28.30 -22.10 -0.06
C GLY A 11 -26.80 -21.81 -0.29
N ALA A 12 -26.43 -20.57 -0.64
CA ALA A 12 -25.03 -20.19 -0.76
C ALA A 12 -24.28 -20.33 0.59
N SER A 13 -23.13 -21.02 0.57
CA SER A 13 -22.24 -21.10 1.73
C SER A 13 -21.43 -19.81 1.87
N ILE A 14 -21.67 -19.05 2.95
CA ILE A 14 -20.97 -17.79 3.23
C ILE A 14 -19.98 -18.02 4.38
N VAL A 15 -18.69 -18.07 4.05
CA VAL A 15 -17.59 -18.18 5.02
C VAL A 15 -16.97 -16.80 5.26
N THR A 16 -16.98 -16.34 6.50
CA THR A 16 -16.32 -15.09 6.92
C THR A 16 -14.94 -15.42 7.47
N ARG A 17 -13.90 -14.75 6.97
CA ARG A 17 -12.52 -14.85 7.50
C ARG A 17 -12.13 -13.52 8.12
N PRO A 18 -11.94 -13.44 9.46
CA PRO A 18 -11.44 -12.23 10.09
C PRO A 18 -9.98 -11.98 9.69
N ARG A 19 -9.51 -10.75 9.89
CA ARG A 19 -8.10 -10.40 9.74
C ARG A 19 -7.28 -11.16 10.81
N LEU A 20 -6.09 -11.61 10.43
CA LEU A 20 -5.19 -12.34 11.33
C LEU A 20 -4.55 -11.44 12.39
N SER A 21 -4.35 -10.15 12.07
CA SER A 21 -3.73 -9.14 12.93
C SER A 21 -4.65 -7.92 13.12
N GLN A 22 -4.43 -7.17 14.19
CA GLN A 22 -5.11 -5.89 14.41
C GLN A 22 -4.46 -4.80 13.55
N LEU A 23 -5.28 -3.95 12.94
CA LEU A 23 -4.82 -2.75 12.22
C LEU A 23 -5.16 -1.52 13.05
N GLU A 24 -4.15 -0.70 13.34
CA GLU A 24 -4.30 0.53 14.10
C GLU A 24 -3.84 1.75 13.30
N PHE A 25 -4.47 2.89 13.55
CA PHE A 25 -4.06 4.17 12.98
C PHE A 25 -2.98 4.80 13.87
N ALA A 26 -1.77 4.94 13.33
CA ALA A 26 -0.60 5.42 14.08
C ALA A 26 -0.44 6.95 14.14
N GLY A 27 -1.42 7.70 13.64
CA GLY A 27 -1.42 9.16 13.56
C GLY A 27 -0.61 9.74 12.39
N ASP A 28 -0.67 11.06 12.23
CA ASP A 28 0.06 11.78 11.18
C ASP A 28 1.53 11.96 11.56
N ARG A 29 2.43 11.65 10.64
CA ARG A 29 3.89 11.83 10.81
C ARG A 29 4.52 12.36 9.54
N LYS A 30 5.62 13.10 9.71
CA LYS A 30 6.47 13.48 8.58
C LYS A 30 6.94 12.23 7.84
N ILE A 31 6.95 12.29 6.49
CA ILE A 31 7.44 11.21 5.62
C ILE A 31 8.82 10.70 6.03
N THR A 32 9.71 11.60 6.46
CA THR A 32 11.07 11.24 6.89
C THR A 32 11.15 10.59 8.27
N ARG A 33 10.06 10.56 9.05
CA ARG A 33 9.99 10.01 10.41
C ARG A 33 9.17 8.71 10.49
N GLN A 34 8.88 8.10 9.35
CA GLN A 34 8.20 6.82 9.33
C GLN A 34 9.11 5.71 9.90
N PRO A 35 8.55 4.73 10.63
CA PRO A 35 9.35 3.62 11.14
C PRO A 35 10.00 2.83 9.99
N ARG A 36 11.05 2.07 10.31
CA ARG A 36 11.64 1.12 9.34
C ARG A 36 10.56 0.14 8.87
N ARG A 37 10.75 -0.48 7.70
CA ARG A 37 9.78 -1.41 7.08
C ARG A 37 8.45 -0.76 6.71
N THR A 38 8.48 0.53 6.37
CA THR A 38 7.28 1.27 5.93
C THR A 38 7.13 1.23 4.41
N ALA A 39 5.92 0.90 3.94
CA ALA A 39 5.46 1.21 2.60
C ALA A 39 4.75 2.57 2.56
N ILE A 40 5.30 3.52 1.81
CA ILE A 40 4.74 4.86 1.60
C ILE A 40 4.00 4.86 0.26
N VAL A 41 2.69 5.12 0.31
CA VAL A 41 1.82 5.08 -0.87
C VAL A 41 1.45 6.50 -1.29
N ALA A 42 1.77 6.83 -2.54
CA ALA A 42 1.40 8.06 -3.21
C ALA A 42 0.54 7.77 -4.45
N PHE A 43 -0.05 8.79 -5.07
CA PHE A 43 -1.06 8.59 -6.12
C PHE A 43 -0.66 9.17 -7.48
N SER A 44 0.60 9.56 -7.62
CA SER A 44 1.22 9.89 -8.91
C SER A 44 2.66 9.37 -8.97
N ALA A 45 3.16 9.13 -10.19
CA ALA A 45 4.55 8.69 -10.38
C ALA A 45 5.54 9.76 -9.90
N ASP A 46 5.23 11.04 -10.15
CA ASP A 46 6.07 12.17 -9.75
C ASP A 46 6.23 12.25 -8.23
N GLU A 47 5.12 12.10 -7.48
CA GLU A 47 5.18 12.05 -6.02
C GLU A 47 5.97 10.84 -5.51
N VAL A 48 5.81 9.67 -6.14
CA VAL A 48 6.58 8.47 -5.77
C VAL A 48 8.07 8.72 -5.92
N TYR A 49 8.51 9.27 -7.05
CA TYR A 49 9.93 9.56 -7.26
C TYR A 49 10.44 10.65 -6.33
N ALA A 50 9.66 11.71 -6.09
CA ALA A 50 10.04 12.79 -5.18
C ALA A 50 10.21 12.30 -3.74
N ILE A 51 9.26 11.48 -3.25
CA ILE A 51 9.31 10.87 -1.92
C ILE A 51 10.47 9.88 -1.83
N ALA A 52 10.67 9.05 -2.86
CA ALA A 52 11.79 8.11 -2.88
C ALA A 52 13.14 8.83 -2.84
N GLU A 53 13.30 9.95 -3.54
CA GLU A 53 14.50 10.78 -3.46
C GLU A 53 14.71 11.31 -2.04
N LEU A 54 13.64 11.83 -1.43
CA LEU A 54 13.69 12.39 -0.08
C LEU A 54 14.10 11.31 0.94
N ILE A 55 13.51 10.12 0.86
CA ILE A 55 13.85 9.00 1.74
C ILE A 55 15.28 8.55 1.47
N ARG A 56 15.70 8.40 0.22
CA ARG A 56 17.08 8.00 -0.14
C ARG A 56 18.11 8.96 0.45
N ARG A 57 17.87 10.28 0.41
CA ARG A 57 18.76 11.28 1.00
C ARG A 57 18.83 11.22 2.53
N GLN A 58 17.75 10.82 3.19
CA GLN A 58 17.65 10.80 4.66
C GLN A 58 18.06 9.46 5.27
N HIS A 59 17.79 8.36 4.57
CA HIS A 59 17.85 6.99 5.08
C HIS A 59 18.70 6.05 4.21
N GLY A 60 19.36 6.56 3.18
CA GLY A 60 20.31 5.81 2.35
C GLY A 60 19.69 4.99 1.21
N GLY A 61 18.39 4.70 1.23
CA GLY A 61 17.74 3.94 0.16
C GLY A 61 16.23 3.82 0.27
N ALA A 62 15.57 3.61 -0.88
CA ALA A 62 14.16 3.27 -0.98
C ALA A 62 13.91 2.45 -2.25
N ALA A 63 13.08 1.40 -2.14
CA ALA A 63 12.56 0.68 -3.28
C ALA A 63 11.41 1.47 -3.91
N VAL A 64 11.30 1.46 -5.24
CA VAL A 64 10.26 2.19 -5.98
C VAL A 64 9.39 1.22 -6.76
N VAL A 65 8.07 1.29 -6.55
CA VAL A 65 7.09 0.42 -7.23
C VAL A 65 6.00 1.25 -7.89
N LEU A 66 6.01 1.29 -9.23
CA LEU A 66 4.93 1.86 -10.03
C LEU A 66 4.17 0.77 -10.78
N GLY A 67 2.88 1.00 -11.02
CA GLY A 67 2.07 0.11 -11.86
C GLY A 67 2.58 -0.04 -13.29
N SER A 68 3.27 0.99 -13.81
CA SER A 68 3.90 0.99 -15.14
C SER A 68 5.21 0.19 -15.23
N LEU A 69 5.81 -0.21 -14.11
CA LEU A 69 7.03 -1.02 -14.14
C LEU A 69 6.74 -2.42 -14.68
N SER A 70 7.68 -2.93 -15.48
CA SER A 70 7.67 -4.33 -15.93
C SER A 70 7.62 -5.29 -14.73
N PRO A 71 7.01 -6.48 -14.87
CA PRO A 71 6.97 -7.47 -13.79
C PRO A 71 8.35 -7.78 -13.21
N ARG A 72 9.37 -7.89 -14.08
CA ARG A 72 10.76 -8.17 -13.65
C ARG A 72 11.33 -7.05 -12.79
N THR A 73 11.20 -5.78 -13.23
CA THR A 73 11.70 -4.62 -12.48
C THR A 73 10.97 -4.48 -11.15
N ARG A 74 9.65 -4.64 -11.16
CA ARG A 74 8.81 -4.57 -9.97
C ARG A 74 9.21 -5.62 -8.94
N ASN A 75 9.41 -6.87 -9.35
CA ASN A 75 9.83 -7.95 -8.47
C ASN A 75 11.23 -7.72 -7.89
N ALA A 76 12.17 -7.17 -8.67
CA ALA A 76 13.49 -6.82 -8.17
C ALA A 76 13.44 -5.73 -7.08
N GLN A 77 12.60 -4.71 -7.24
CA GLN A 77 12.39 -3.65 -6.24
C GLN A 77 11.75 -4.21 -4.96
N VAL A 78 10.76 -5.10 -5.11
CA VAL A 78 10.15 -5.77 -3.96
C VAL A 78 11.13 -6.70 -3.25
N ALA A 79 11.95 -7.45 -3.99
CA ALA A 79 12.97 -8.31 -3.41
C ALA A 79 14.00 -7.52 -2.61
N MET A 80 14.47 -6.37 -3.14
CA MET A 80 15.37 -5.45 -2.43
C MET A 80 14.79 -5.01 -1.08
N PHE A 81 13.50 -4.65 -1.05
CA PHE A 81 12.82 -4.31 0.20
C PHE A 81 12.68 -5.53 1.13
N GLN A 82 12.26 -6.70 0.61
CA GLN A 82 12.05 -7.90 1.44
C GLN A 82 13.34 -8.46 2.03
N ASN A 83 14.44 -8.42 1.29
CA ASN A 83 15.75 -8.86 1.75
C ASN A 83 16.38 -7.92 2.78
N GLY A 84 15.81 -6.72 2.97
CA GLY A 84 16.33 -5.73 3.91
C GLY A 84 17.48 -4.87 3.34
N ASP A 85 17.71 -4.91 2.02
CA ASP A 85 18.66 -4.01 1.35
C ASP A 85 18.22 -2.54 1.51
N VAL A 86 16.90 -2.32 1.59
CA VAL A 86 16.29 -1.02 1.90
C VAL A 86 15.14 -1.18 2.89
N ASP A 87 15.00 -0.21 3.80
CA ASP A 87 13.97 -0.21 4.84
C ASP A 87 12.63 0.37 4.40
N TYR A 88 12.58 1.02 3.24
CA TYR A 88 11.43 1.79 2.78
C TYR A 88 11.06 1.38 1.36
N LEU A 89 9.75 1.27 1.12
CA LEU A 89 9.17 1.05 -0.20
C LEU A 89 8.26 2.25 -0.51
N VAL A 90 8.47 2.93 -1.63
CA VAL A 90 7.59 4.01 -2.09
C VAL A 90 6.86 3.55 -3.34
N ALA A 91 5.54 3.67 -3.36
CA ALA A 91 4.75 3.07 -4.41
C ALA A 91 3.47 3.81 -4.76
N THR A 92 2.91 3.49 -5.93
CA THR A 92 1.53 3.85 -6.25
C THR A 92 0.51 2.89 -5.61
N ASP A 93 -0.78 3.22 -5.72
CA ASP A 93 -1.90 2.37 -5.30
C ASP A 93 -1.92 0.96 -5.93
N ALA A 94 -1.09 0.72 -6.96
CA ALA A 94 -0.80 -0.60 -7.51
C ALA A 94 -0.31 -1.61 -6.45
N VAL A 95 0.28 -1.16 -5.34
CA VAL A 95 0.63 -2.05 -4.20
C VAL A 95 -0.59 -2.72 -3.57
N GLY A 96 -1.77 -2.11 -3.69
CA GLY A 96 -3.04 -2.73 -3.29
C GLY A 96 -3.37 -3.99 -4.10
N MET A 97 -2.79 -4.17 -5.29
CA MET A 97 -3.17 -5.19 -6.26
C MET A 97 -1.95 -5.98 -6.78
N GLY A 98 -1.77 -7.21 -6.28
CA GLY A 98 -0.93 -8.21 -6.96
C GLY A 98 0.53 -8.31 -6.52
N LEU A 99 0.93 -7.64 -5.44
CA LEU A 99 2.23 -7.88 -4.81
C LEU A 99 2.04 -8.55 -3.45
N ASN A 100 2.80 -9.63 -3.20
CA ASN A 100 2.93 -10.18 -1.87
C ASN A 100 4.00 -9.34 -1.14
N LEU A 101 3.55 -8.36 -0.38
CA LEU A 101 4.42 -7.44 0.36
C LEU A 101 4.20 -7.66 1.86
N ASP A 102 5.27 -8.04 2.54
CA ASP A 102 5.32 -8.13 3.99
C ASP A 102 5.83 -6.79 4.53
N VAL A 103 4.87 -5.93 4.86
CA VAL A 103 5.12 -4.57 5.36
C VAL A 103 4.56 -4.45 6.77
N ASP A 104 5.35 -3.85 7.67
CA ASP A 104 4.95 -3.67 9.08
C ASP A 104 4.07 -2.44 9.20
N HIS A 105 4.35 -1.43 8.37
CA HIS A 105 3.70 -0.15 8.39
C HIS A 105 3.34 0.33 6.99
N VAL A 106 2.19 0.98 6.88
CA VAL A 106 1.73 1.63 5.65
C VAL A 106 1.45 3.10 5.95
N ALA A 107 2.08 3.99 5.20
CA ALA A 107 1.89 5.42 5.28
C ALA A 107 1.26 5.93 3.98
N PHE A 108 0.23 6.77 4.10
CA PHE A 108 -0.38 7.45 2.96
C PHE A 108 0.26 8.82 2.80
N ALA A 109 0.81 9.13 1.62
CA ALA A 109 1.34 10.46 1.33
C ALA A 109 0.24 11.50 1.10
N SER A 110 -0.96 11.06 0.76
CA SER A 110 -2.15 11.89 0.50
C SER A 110 -3.41 11.07 0.77
N ASP A 111 -4.53 11.74 1.08
CA ASP A 111 -5.86 11.13 1.13
C ASP A 111 -6.64 11.34 -0.17
N ARG A 112 -5.99 11.91 -1.21
CA ARG A 112 -6.59 12.24 -2.51
C ARG A 112 -5.84 11.60 -3.67
N LYS A 113 -6.59 11.21 -4.71
CA LYS A 113 -6.07 10.69 -5.97
C LYS A 113 -6.80 11.30 -7.16
N TYR A 114 -6.16 11.27 -8.32
CA TYR A 114 -6.79 11.56 -9.61
C TYR A 114 -7.51 10.31 -10.11
N ASP A 115 -8.78 10.42 -10.49
CA ASP A 115 -9.59 9.30 -10.99
C ASP A 115 -9.72 9.26 -12.52
N GLY A 116 -8.97 10.11 -13.22
CA GLY A 116 -9.10 10.33 -14.67
C GLY A 116 -9.89 11.58 -15.05
N TYR A 117 -10.61 12.18 -14.11
CA TYR A 117 -11.39 13.40 -14.32
C TYR A 117 -11.04 14.49 -13.30
N GLN A 118 -10.97 14.14 -12.01
CA GLN A 118 -10.74 15.09 -10.94
C GLN A 118 -9.94 14.49 -9.78
N PHE A 119 -9.41 15.38 -8.93
CA PHE A 119 -8.81 14.97 -7.66
C PHE A 119 -9.88 14.78 -6.59
N ARG A 120 -10.13 13.52 -6.22
CA ARG A 120 -11.09 13.14 -5.18
C ARG A 120 -10.41 12.48 -4.00
N ARG A 121 -11.11 12.41 -2.86
CA ARG A 121 -10.68 11.60 -1.71
C ARG A 121 -10.72 10.12 -2.04
N LEU A 122 -9.86 9.35 -1.40
CA LEU A 122 -9.89 7.90 -1.40
C LEU A 122 -11.19 7.42 -0.75
N ASN A 123 -11.77 6.38 -1.32
CA ASN A 123 -12.92 5.72 -0.71
C ASN A 123 -12.46 4.73 0.38
N PRO A 124 -13.35 4.32 1.30
CA PRO A 124 -12.98 3.39 2.36
C PRO A 124 -12.41 2.06 1.87
N SER A 125 -12.85 1.55 0.72
CA SER A 125 -12.30 0.32 0.13
C SER A 125 -10.87 0.48 -0.37
N GLU A 126 -10.50 1.62 -0.94
CA GLU A 126 -9.14 1.95 -1.38
C GLU A 126 -8.20 2.02 -0.17
N PHE A 127 -8.64 2.72 0.90
CA PHE A 127 -7.91 2.70 2.18
C PHE A 127 -7.73 1.29 2.72
N ALA A 128 -8.81 0.50 2.78
CA ALA A 128 -8.77 -0.86 3.32
C ALA A 128 -7.87 -1.79 2.50
N GLN A 129 -7.85 -1.66 1.18
CA GLN A 129 -7.01 -2.48 0.30
C GLN A 129 -5.51 -2.19 0.51
N ILE A 130 -5.16 -0.91 0.69
CA ILE A 130 -3.78 -0.46 0.85
C ILE A 130 -3.30 -0.69 2.29
N ALA A 131 -4.03 -0.18 3.30
CA ALA A 131 -3.71 -0.37 4.71
C ALA A 131 -3.84 -1.85 5.15
N GLY A 132 -4.64 -2.62 4.42
CA GLY A 132 -4.75 -4.08 4.53
C GLY A 132 -3.42 -4.83 4.37
N ARG A 133 -2.42 -4.22 3.76
CA ARG A 133 -1.08 -4.80 3.57
C ARG A 133 -0.22 -4.78 4.83
N ALA A 134 -0.51 -3.89 5.79
CA ALA A 134 0.25 -3.81 7.04
C ALA A 134 0.07 -5.07 7.92
N GLY A 135 1.11 -5.46 8.66
CA GLY A 135 1.00 -6.48 9.72
C GLY A 135 1.01 -7.93 9.22
N ARG A 136 1.91 -8.24 8.28
CA ARG A 136 2.26 -9.61 7.85
C ARG A 136 3.62 -10.12 8.38
N ALA A 137 4.30 -9.37 9.24
CA ALA A 137 5.48 -9.86 9.95
C ALA A 137 5.13 -10.90 11.00
#